data_AF-A0A959VUN3-F1
#
_entry.id   AF-A0A959VUN3-F1
#
_cell.length_a   1.000
_cell.length_b   1.000
_cell.length_c   1.000
_cell.angle_alpha   90.00
_cell.angle_beta   90.00
_cell.angle_gamma   90.00
#
_symmetry.space_group_name_H-M   'P 1'
#
loop_
_entity.id
_entity.type
_entity.pdbx_description
1 polymer ?
#
loop_
_entity_poly.entity_id
_entity_poly.type
_entity_poly.pdbx_seq_one_letter_code
_entity_poly.pdbx_strand_id
1 'polypeptide(L)'
;MGKKKKSKSKSKKHNLTLSELQLKSVEQAIEILREKPGYKSLERKTVDFGDFEYPLDGVNSTGSRMVEINAHVGKMESVDLPKVTEDILRFAAIRSQPGREKARCEIFFVDEKARDSITGWIKEAASELGVGLEVIEGFPDKLHSKLVKAQKSRNKETGKKQALEDRLRKEIRREIEIQYRLSQEA
;
A
#
# COMPACT_ATOMS: atom_id res chain seq x y z
N MET A 1 35.99 49.20 4.37
CA MET A 1 35.52 48.02 5.14
C MET A 1 34.05 47.75 4.78
N GLY A 2 33.79 46.94 3.75
CA GLY A 2 32.42 46.56 3.36
C GLY A 2 32.04 45.21 3.98
N LYS A 3 31.12 45.20 4.96
CA LYS A 3 30.57 43.97 5.54
C LYS A 3 29.71 43.23 4.50
N LYS A 4 30.24 42.17 3.89
CA LYS A 4 29.46 41.22 3.09
C LYS A 4 28.43 40.51 3.99
N LYS A 5 27.16 40.85 3.85
CA LYS A 5 26.03 40.08 4.41
C LYS A 5 25.98 38.72 3.71
N LYS A 6 26.35 37.64 4.42
CA LYS A 6 26.10 36.26 3.98
C LYS A 6 24.59 36.02 4.04
N SER A 7 23.92 36.01 2.89
CA SER A 7 22.57 35.47 2.76
C SER A 7 22.64 33.96 2.94
N LYS A 8 22.27 33.48 4.13
CA LYS A 8 22.01 32.04 4.32
C LYS A 8 20.73 31.71 3.56
N SER A 9 20.85 31.13 2.37
CA SER A 9 19.72 30.46 1.73
C SER A 9 19.35 29.27 2.61
N LYS A 10 18.25 29.40 3.36
CA LYS A 10 17.63 28.25 4.02
C LYS A 10 17.12 27.35 2.90
N SER A 11 17.83 26.26 2.58
CA SER A 11 17.26 25.23 1.73
C SER A 11 15.98 24.75 2.39
N LYS A 12 14.83 24.98 1.75
CA LYS A 12 13.56 24.41 2.19
C LYS A 12 13.76 22.91 2.13
N LYS A 13 13.77 22.24 3.28
CA LYS A 13 13.72 20.77 3.38
C LYS A 13 12.50 20.33 2.57
N HIS A 14 12.73 19.69 1.42
CA HIS A 14 11.66 19.10 0.64
C HIS A 14 11.05 17.98 1.48
N ASN A 15 9.80 18.18 1.92
CA ASN A 15 9.07 17.11 2.59
C ASN A 15 8.62 16.13 1.52
N LEU A 16 8.94 14.85 1.72
CA LEU A 16 8.52 13.78 0.82
C LEU A 16 7.00 13.63 0.85
N THR A 17 6.41 13.39 -0.30
CA THR A 17 5.03 12.97 -0.48
C THR A 17 4.79 11.59 0.14
N LEU A 18 3.51 11.21 0.33
CA LEU A 18 3.19 9.87 0.83
C LEU A 18 3.73 8.78 -0.10
N SER A 19 3.57 8.92 -1.41
CA SER A 19 4.06 7.94 -2.38
C SER A 19 5.57 7.77 -2.33
N GLU A 20 6.33 8.87 -2.21
CA GLU A 20 7.79 8.80 -2.05
C GLU A 20 8.20 8.16 -0.72
N LEU A 21 7.44 8.40 0.35
CA LEU A 21 7.68 7.72 1.63
C LEU A 21 7.37 6.23 1.54
N GLN A 22 6.30 5.85 0.84
CA GLN A 22 5.95 4.45 0.63
C GLN A 22 7.04 3.75 -0.18
N LEU A 23 7.51 4.32 -1.28
CA LEU A 23 8.60 3.75 -2.08
C LEU A 23 9.88 3.53 -1.23
N LYS A 24 10.29 4.55 -0.46
CA LYS A 24 11.44 4.41 0.47
C LYS A 24 11.21 3.36 1.55
N SER A 25 9.97 3.15 1.96
CA SER A 25 9.63 2.13 2.95
C SER A 25 9.71 0.74 2.36
N VAL A 26 9.30 0.57 1.10
CA VAL A 26 9.49 -0.67 0.35
C VAL A 26 10.98 -1.00 0.22
N GLU A 27 11.79 -0.05 -0.25
CA GLU A 27 13.25 -0.22 -0.38
C GLU A 27 13.88 -0.62 0.96
N GLN A 28 13.56 0.09 2.04
CA GLN A 28 14.07 -0.21 3.37
C GLN A 28 13.63 -1.59 3.88
N ALA A 29 12.38 -1.99 3.61
CA ALA A 29 11.87 -3.30 3.98
C ALA A 29 12.60 -4.42 3.23
N ILE A 30 12.90 -4.24 1.94
CA ILE A 30 13.69 -5.19 1.16
C ILE A 30 15.09 -5.35 1.74
N GLU A 31 15.78 -4.26 2.09
CA GLU A 31 17.10 -4.35 2.73
C GLU A 31 17.05 -5.13 4.06
N ILE A 32 16.01 -4.91 4.88
CA ILE A 32 15.81 -5.68 6.11
C ILE A 32 15.58 -7.17 5.81
N LEU A 33 14.72 -7.46 4.82
CA LEU A 33 14.43 -8.84 4.44
C LEU A 33 15.67 -9.57 3.94
N ARG A 34 16.58 -8.90 3.23
CA ARG A 34 17.82 -9.52 2.72
C ARG A 34 18.71 -10.09 3.82
N GLU A 35 18.61 -9.60 5.05
CA GLU A 35 19.33 -10.19 6.19
C GLU A 35 18.75 -11.55 6.62
N LYS A 36 17.52 -11.89 6.21
CA LYS A 36 16.86 -13.15 6.56
C LYS A 36 17.25 -14.30 5.61
N PRO A 37 17.36 -15.55 6.12
CA PRO A 37 17.64 -16.72 5.28
C PRO A 37 16.63 -16.90 4.14
N GLY A 38 17.15 -17.07 2.92
CA GLY A 38 16.34 -17.26 1.71
C GLY A 38 15.96 -15.98 0.95
N TYR A 39 16.21 -14.80 1.52
CA TYR A 39 15.86 -13.51 0.94
C TYR A 39 17.07 -12.64 0.56
N LYS A 40 18.30 -13.10 0.82
CA LYS A 40 19.55 -12.36 0.53
C LYS A 40 19.65 -11.78 -0.87
N SER A 41 19.09 -12.47 -1.86
CA SER A 41 19.09 -12.07 -3.27
C SER A 41 17.75 -11.50 -3.75
N LEU A 42 16.91 -10.99 -2.84
CA LEU A 42 15.67 -10.31 -3.24
C LEU A 42 16.01 -9.11 -4.11
N GLU A 43 15.44 -9.07 -5.31
CA GLU A 43 15.52 -7.92 -6.21
C GLU A 43 14.15 -7.64 -6.81
N ARG A 44 13.89 -6.37 -7.12
CA ARG A 44 12.68 -5.99 -7.83
C ARG A 44 12.71 -6.64 -9.20
N LYS A 45 11.70 -7.42 -9.53
CA LYS A 45 11.66 -8.17 -10.79
C LYS A 45 10.23 -8.27 -11.31
N THR A 46 10.10 -8.14 -12.62
CA THR A 46 8.86 -8.44 -13.32
C THR A 46 8.73 -9.95 -13.51
N VAL A 47 7.57 -10.50 -13.17
CA VAL A 47 7.25 -11.91 -13.34
C VAL A 47 6.12 -12.10 -14.33
N ASP A 48 6.26 -13.11 -15.17
CA ASP A 48 5.22 -13.49 -16.12
C ASP A 48 3.96 -13.95 -15.39
N PHE A 49 2.83 -13.47 -15.90
CA PHE A 49 1.48 -13.76 -15.48
C PHE A 49 0.62 -14.07 -16.72
N GLY A 50 0.88 -15.22 -17.33
CA GLY A 50 0.24 -15.57 -18.60
C GLY A 50 0.55 -14.52 -19.68
N ASP A 51 -0.47 -13.75 -20.06
CA ASP A 51 -0.38 -12.74 -21.13
C ASP A 51 0.09 -11.36 -20.67
N PHE A 52 0.36 -11.18 -19.37
CA PHE A 52 0.90 -9.91 -18.86
C PHE A 52 2.06 -10.11 -17.90
N GLU A 53 2.82 -9.04 -17.74
CA GLU A 53 3.97 -8.97 -16.87
C GLU A 53 3.61 -8.17 -15.61
N TYR A 54 3.98 -8.67 -14.43
CA TYR A 54 3.68 -8.03 -13.16
C TYR A 54 4.95 -7.70 -12.36
N PRO A 55 5.19 -6.43 -12.01
CA PRO A 55 6.36 -6.05 -11.22
C PRO A 55 6.16 -6.37 -9.74
N LEU A 56 6.96 -7.30 -9.22
CA LEU A 56 7.00 -7.59 -7.78
C LEU A 56 8.05 -6.73 -7.08
N ASP A 57 7.77 -6.36 -5.82
CA ASP A 57 8.71 -5.63 -4.96
C ASP A 57 10.00 -6.44 -4.71
N GLY A 58 9.91 -7.76 -4.60
CA GLY A 58 11.09 -8.61 -4.48
C GLY A 58 10.90 -10.05 -4.96
N VAL A 59 11.88 -10.56 -5.68
CA VAL A 59 12.01 -11.97 -6.06
C VAL A 59 13.44 -12.42 -5.78
N ASN A 60 13.62 -13.56 -5.12
CA ASN A 60 14.97 -14.07 -4.90
C ASN A 60 15.55 -14.71 -6.17
N SER A 61 16.87 -14.87 -6.23
CA SER A 61 17.58 -15.39 -7.41
C SER A 61 17.09 -16.75 -7.91
N THR A 62 16.48 -17.57 -7.04
CA THR A 62 15.95 -18.89 -7.40
C THR A 62 14.48 -18.86 -7.82
N GLY A 63 13.79 -17.72 -7.69
CA GLY A 63 12.34 -17.61 -7.87
C GLY A 63 11.51 -18.36 -6.84
N SER A 64 12.14 -18.95 -5.82
CA SER A 64 11.46 -19.73 -4.78
C SER A 64 10.77 -18.85 -3.73
N ARG A 65 11.14 -17.57 -3.65
CA ARG A 65 10.51 -16.58 -2.77
C ARG A 65 10.16 -15.33 -3.55
N MET A 66 8.93 -14.88 -3.36
CA MET A 66 8.34 -13.72 -4.02
C MET A 66 7.60 -12.89 -2.97
N VAL A 67 7.83 -11.58 -2.96
CA VAL A 67 7.33 -10.70 -1.90
C VAL A 67 6.70 -9.43 -2.45
N GLU A 68 5.66 -8.98 -1.78
CA GLU A 68 5.04 -7.66 -1.92
C GLU A 68 5.13 -6.93 -0.58
N ILE A 69 5.42 -5.62 -0.59
CA ILE A 69 5.54 -4.84 0.64
C ILE A 69 4.36 -3.88 0.78
N ASN A 70 3.58 -4.08 1.83
CA ASN A 70 2.54 -3.16 2.24
C ASN A 70 3.12 -2.07 3.17
N ALA A 71 3.38 -0.90 2.59
CA ALA A 71 3.84 0.29 3.30
C ALA A 71 2.70 1.15 3.90
N HIS A 72 1.67 0.50 4.45
CA HIS A 72 0.61 1.16 5.23
C HIS A 72 0.91 1.06 6.72
N VAL A 73 0.62 2.13 7.46
CA VAL A 73 0.73 2.15 8.92
C VAL A 73 -0.62 2.36 9.59
N GLY A 74 -0.89 1.59 10.65
CA GLY A 74 -2.13 1.63 11.40
C GLY A 74 -3.19 0.71 10.80
N LYS A 75 -4.42 0.84 11.29
CA LYS A 75 -5.52 0.01 10.82
C LYS A 75 -5.76 0.26 9.33
N MET A 76 -5.92 -0.82 8.57
CA MET A 76 -6.36 -0.74 7.18
C MET A 76 -7.87 -0.58 7.13
N GLU A 77 -8.34 0.44 6.41
CA GLU A 77 -9.75 0.69 6.22
C GLU A 77 -10.24 0.01 4.93
N SER A 78 -11.56 -0.02 4.71
CA SER A 78 -12.17 -0.67 3.53
C SER A 78 -11.61 -0.21 2.18
N VAL A 79 -11.08 1.01 2.12
CA VAL A 79 -10.43 1.58 0.92
C VAL A 79 -9.02 1.05 0.67
N ASP A 80 -8.34 0.54 1.71
CA ASP A 80 -6.96 0.06 1.62
C ASP A 80 -6.89 -1.46 1.38
N LEU A 81 -7.92 -2.21 1.83
CA LEU A 81 -8.01 -3.68 1.71
C LEU A 81 -7.98 -4.23 0.27
N PRO A 82 -8.53 -3.55 -0.76
CA PRO A 82 -8.52 -4.07 -2.12
C PRO A 82 -7.12 -4.35 -2.64
N LYS A 83 -6.11 -3.55 -2.28
CA LYS A 83 -4.73 -3.78 -2.70
C LYS A 83 -4.17 -5.10 -2.16
N VAL A 84 -4.37 -5.39 -0.88
CA VAL A 84 -3.92 -6.65 -0.25
C VAL A 84 -4.64 -7.85 -0.87
N THR A 85 -5.94 -7.69 -1.14
CA THR A 85 -6.73 -8.73 -1.82
C THR A 85 -6.18 -9.01 -3.22
N GLU A 86 -5.86 -7.96 -3.97
CA GLU A 86 -5.28 -8.07 -5.30
C GLU A 86 -3.92 -8.78 -5.27
N ASP A 87 -3.05 -8.43 -4.32
CA ASP A 87 -1.74 -9.08 -4.13
C ASP A 87 -1.89 -10.57 -3.77
N ILE A 88 -2.87 -10.94 -2.94
CA ILE A 88 -3.19 -12.34 -2.63
C ILE A 88 -3.60 -13.11 -3.91
N LEU A 89 -4.51 -12.55 -4.71
CA LEU A 89 -4.99 -13.20 -5.93
C LEU A 89 -3.86 -13.33 -6.98
N ARG A 90 -3.01 -12.31 -7.10
CA ARG A 90 -1.83 -12.37 -7.97
C ARG A 90 -0.89 -13.49 -7.54
N PHE A 91 -0.58 -13.59 -6.25
CA PHE A 91 0.28 -14.68 -5.78
C PHE A 91 -0.34 -16.05 -5.97
N ALA A 92 -1.63 -16.21 -5.73
CA ALA A 92 -2.35 -17.46 -6.00
C ALA A 92 -2.20 -17.88 -7.47
N ALA A 93 -2.39 -16.95 -8.40
CA ALA A 93 -2.27 -17.23 -9.81
C ALA A 93 -0.82 -17.47 -10.26
N ILE A 94 0.17 -16.76 -9.69
CA ILE A 94 1.59 -17.08 -9.91
C ILE A 94 1.89 -18.51 -9.50
N ARG A 95 1.41 -18.95 -8.32
CA ARG A 95 1.60 -20.31 -7.82
C ARG A 95 0.85 -21.36 -8.65
N SER A 96 -0.19 -20.98 -9.37
CA SER A 96 -0.90 -21.90 -10.27
C SER A 96 -0.16 -22.17 -11.58
N GLN A 97 0.91 -21.42 -11.88
CA GLN A 97 1.70 -21.62 -13.09
C GLN A 97 2.62 -22.84 -12.97
N PRO A 98 2.82 -23.59 -14.07
CA PRO A 98 3.75 -24.71 -14.11
C PRO A 98 5.15 -24.34 -13.62
N GLY A 99 5.67 -25.10 -12.66
CA GLY A 99 7.01 -24.90 -12.09
C GLY A 99 7.09 -23.84 -10.97
N ARG A 100 5.97 -23.24 -10.57
CA ARG A 100 5.90 -22.24 -9.49
C ARG A 100 5.01 -22.66 -8.31
N GLU A 101 4.53 -23.89 -8.29
CA GLU A 101 3.57 -24.41 -7.30
C GLU A 101 4.11 -24.36 -5.86
N LYS A 102 5.43 -24.50 -5.74
CA LYS A 102 6.18 -24.48 -4.47
C LYS A 102 6.79 -23.13 -4.13
N ALA A 103 6.58 -22.10 -4.96
CA ALA A 103 7.05 -20.76 -4.64
C ALA A 103 6.36 -20.27 -3.35
N ARG A 104 7.16 -19.68 -2.46
CA ARG A 104 6.66 -19.00 -1.26
C ARG A 104 6.34 -17.57 -1.63
N CYS A 105 5.07 -17.23 -1.52
CA CYS A 105 4.55 -15.90 -1.80
C CYS A 105 4.09 -15.24 -0.50
N GLU A 106 4.67 -14.09 -0.18
CA GLU A 106 4.50 -13.46 1.14
C GLU A 106 4.23 -11.95 0.96
N ILE A 107 3.19 -11.44 1.61
CA ILE A 107 2.94 -10.00 1.73
C ILE A 107 3.50 -9.57 3.09
N PHE A 108 4.47 -8.66 3.06
CA PHE A 108 5.07 -8.12 4.26
C PHE A 108 4.51 -6.75 4.59
N PHE A 109 4.08 -6.56 5.84
CA PHE A 109 3.58 -5.30 6.36
C PHE A 109 4.67 -4.58 7.14
N VAL A 110 4.83 -3.29 6.91
CA VAL A 110 5.76 -2.44 7.71
C VAL A 110 5.21 -2.08 9.10
N ASP A 111 3.95 -2.45 9.37
CA ASP A 111 3.26 -2.18 10.62
C ASP A 111 2.38 -3.37 11.02
N GLU A 112 2.49 -3.79 12.28
CA GLU A 112 1.73 -4.92 12.81
C GLU A 112 0.23 -4.66 12.81
N LYS A 113 -0.22 -3.44 13.13
CA LYS A 113 -1.64 -3.12 13.14
C LYS A 113 -2.25 -3.22 11.75
N ALA A 114 -1.49 -2.89 10.70
CA ALA A 114 -1.93 -3.07 9.33
C ALA A 114 -2.14 -4.56 9.01
N ARG A 115 -1.17 -5.42 9.36
CA ARG A 115 -1.32 -6.89 9.23
C ARG A 115 -2.52 -7.42 10.00
N ASP A 116 -2.67 -7.01 11.25
CA ASP A 116 -3.76 -7.45 12.13
C ASP A 116 -5.15 -6.96 11.69
N SER A 117 -5.19 -5.95 10.82
CA SER A 117 -6.44 -5.49 10.21
C SER A 117 -6.99 -6.50 9.21
N ILE A 118 -6.14 -7.36 8.65
CA ILE A 118 -6.53 -8.38 7.69
C ILE A 118 -7.23 -9.51 8.44
N THR A 119 -8.56 -9.51 8.35
CA THR A 119 -9.45 -10.39 9.12
C THR A 119 -10.56 -10.95 8.24
N GLY A 120 -11.27 -11.96 8.76
CA GLY A 120 -12.35 -12.64 8.05
C GLY A 120 -11.90 -13.27 6.73
N TRP A 121 -12.75 -13.16 5.71
CA TRP A 121 -12.56 -13.84 4.43
C TRP A 121 -11.23 -13.53 3.73
N ILE A 122 -10.65 -12.33 3.90
CA ILE A 122 -9.36 -11.99 3.27
C ILE A 122 -8.23 -12.81 3.90
N LYS A 123 -8.25 -12.94 5.24
CA LYS A 123 -7.27 -13.74 5.97
C LYS A 123 -7.41 -15.23 5.66
N GLU A 124 -8.65 -15.71 5.58
CA GLU A 124 -8.97 -17.09 5.20
C GLU A 124 -8.49 -17.38 3.78
N ALA A 125 -8.80 -16.51 2.81
CA ALA A 125 -8.35 -16.64 1.42
C ALA A 125 -6.82 -16.63 1.30
N ALA A 126 -6.11 -15.76 2.02
CA ALA A 126 -4.65 -15.77 2.04
C ALA A 126 -4.11 -17.13 2.49
N SER A 127 -4.68 -17.69 3.56
CA SER A 127 -4.29 -19.00 4.09
C SER A 127 -4.59 -20.13 3.11
N GLU A 128 -5.79 -20.19 2.55
CA GLU A 128 -6.21 -21.23 1.60
C GLU A 128 -5.39 -21.19 0.30
N LEU A 129 -5.07 -19.98 -0.17
CA LEU A 129 -4.26 -19.76 -1.37
C LEU A 129 -2.75 -19.83 -1.08
N GLY A 130 -2.35 -20.17 0.15
CA GLY A 130 -0.96 -20.33 0.58
C GLY A 130 -0.11 -19.08 0.40
N VAL A 131 -0.68 -17.91 0.69
CA VAL A 131 -0.01 -16.61 0.72
C VAL A 131 0.26 -16.22 2.17
N GLY A 132 1.52 -16.01 2.52
CA GLY A 132 1.92 -15.57 3.86
C GLY A 132 1.60 -14.10 4.09
N LEU A 133 1.15 -13.75 5.29
CA LEU A 133 0.92 -12.37 5.72
C LEU A 133 1.82 -12.08 6.93
N GLU A 134 2.92 -11.39 6.70
CA GLU A 134 4.03 -11.29 7.66
C GLU A 134 4.33 -9.84 8.04
N VAL A 135 5.00 -9.61 9.17
CA VAL A 135 5.43 -8.26 9.59
C VAL A 135 6.93 -8.11 9.43
N ILE A 136 7.38 -6.96 8.92
CA ILE A 136 8.80 -6.60 8.89
C ILE A 136 9.27 -6.28 10.31
N GLU A 137 9.96 -7.24 10.92
CA GLU A 137 10.66 -7.02 12.18
C GLU A 137 11.80 -6.02 12.01
N GLY A 138 11.94 -5.08 12.94
CA GLY A 138 13.01 -4.07 12.91
C GLY A 138 12.79 -2.94 11.89
N PHE A 139 11.56 -2.74 11.40
CA PHE A 139 11.28 -1.60 10.52
C PHE A 139 11.57 -0.26 11.23
N PRO A 140 12.24 0.73 10.59
CA PRO A 140 12.72 1.91 11.32
C PRO A 140 11.60 2.82 11.82
N ASP A 141 11.56 3.05 13.14
CA ASP A 141 10.61 3.95 13.83
C ASP A 141 10.50 5.34 13.19
N LYS A 142 11.63 5.86 12.68
CA LYS A 142 11.69 7.17 12.03
C LYS A 142 10.94 7.21 10.69
N LEU A 143 10.97 6.12 9.91
CA LEU A 143 10.20 6.02 8.67
C LEU A 143 8.75 5.73 8.96
N HIS A 144 8.48 4.82 9.90
CA HIS A 144 7.14 4.54 10.42
C HIS A 144 6.42 5.82 10.86
N SER A 145 7.07 6.63 11.71
CA SER A 145 6.54 7.91 12.17
C SER A 145 6.25 8.92 11.05
N LYS A 146 7.01 8.88 9.94
CA LYS A 146 6.75 9.74 8.77
C LYS A 146 5.54 9.25 7.98
N LEU A 147 5.41 7.94 7.78
CA LEU A 147 4.24 7.33 7.14
C LEU A 147 2.96 7.67 7.91
N VAL A 148 2.96 7.52 9.24
CA VAL A 148 1.83 7.91 10.10
C VAL A 148 1.39 9.36 9.83
N LYS A 149 2.35 10.29 9.82
CA LYS A 149 2.06 11.73 9.61
C LYS A 149 1.53 11.99 8.20
N ALA A 150 2.15 11.40 7.18
CA ALA A 150 1.76 11.58 5.79
C ALA A 150 0.38 10.97 5.49
N GLN A 151 0.09 9.76 5.98
CA GLN A 151 -1.22 9.12 5.85
C GLN A 151 -2.31 9.92 6.55
N LYS A 152 -2.08 10.41 7.78
CA LYS A 152 -3.05 11.27 8.49
C LYS A 152 -3.33 12.56 7.74
N SER A 153 -2.30 13.18 7.15
CA SER A 153 -2.46 14.39 6.33
C SER A 153 -3.32 14.11 5.11
N ARG A 154 -3.04 13.02 4.39
CA ARG A 154 -3.85 12.60 3.23
C ARG A 154 -5.29 12.34 3.62
N ASN A 155 -5.54 11.57 4.69
CA ASN A 155 -6.89 11.24 5.13
C ASN A 155 -7.71 12.48 5.51
N LYS A 156 -7.06 13.53 6.03
CA LYS A 156 -7.71 14.82 6.30
C LYS A 156 -8.08 15.56 5.01
N GLU A 157 -7.26 15.46 3.97
CA GLU A 157 -7.54 16.08 2.67
C GLU A 157 -8.60 15.30 1.89
N THR A 158 -8.48 13.97 1.81
CA THR A 158 -9.46 13.10 1.14
C THR A 158 -10.80 13.09 1.87
N GLY A 159 -10.81 13.10 3.21
CA GLY A 159 -12.04 13.21 3.99
C GLY A 159 -12.82 14.49 3.73
N LYS A 160 -12.14 15.62 3.44
CA LYS A 160 -12.81 16.85 3.00
C LYS A 160 -13.43 16.73 1.61
N LYS A 161 -12.72 16.09 0.68
CA LYS A 161 -13.23 15.84 -0.67
C LYS A 161 -14.43 14.88 -0.63
N GLN A 162 -14.34 13.80 0.13
CA GLN A 162 -15.43 12.85 0.32
C GLN A 162 -16.66 13.52 0.96
N ALA A 163 -16.45 14.33 2.00
CA ALA A 163 -17.55 15.07 2.64
C ALA A 163 -18.22 16.07 1.68
N LEU A 164 -17.46 16.65 0.75
CA LEU A 164 -18.00 17.53 -0.30
C LEU A 164 -18.82 16.73 -1.32
N GLU A 165 -18.30 15.60 -1.79
CA GLU A 165 -19.02 14.71 -2.71
C GLU A 165 -20.30 14.15 -2.09
N ASP A 166 -20.28 13.76 -0.82
CA ASP A 166 -21.45 13.27 -0.10
C ASP A 166 -22.52 14.35 0.09
N ARG A 167 -22.11 15.61 0.32
CA ARG A 167 -23.03 16.76 0.35
C ARG A 167 -23.67 16.98 -1.02
N LEU A 168 -22.87 16.98 -2.08
CA LEU A 168 -23.36 17.15 -3.44
C LEU A 168 -24.35 16.04 -3.83
N ARG A 169 -24.05 14.78 -3.47
CA ARG A 169 -24.96 13.65 -3.69
C ARG A 169 -26.29 13.80 -2.98
N LYS A 170 -26.30 14.31 -1.74
CA LYS A 170 -27.55 14.60 -1.00
C LYS A 170 -28.36 15.71 -1.66
N GLU A 171 -27.69 16.75 -2.13
CA GLU A 171 -28.34 17.89 -2.80
C GLU A 171 -28.97 17.45 -4.13
N ILE A 172 -28.24 16.69 -4.94
CA ILE A 172 -28.77 16.09 -6.19
C ILE A 172 -29.98 15.21 -5.91
N ARG A 173 -29.94 14.34 -4.88
CA ARG A 173 -31.08 13.49 -4.52
C ARG A 173 -32.31 14.32 -4.16
N ARG A 174 -32.12 15.37 -3.36
CA ARG A 174 -33.21 16.26 -2.95
C ARG A 174 -33.84 16.96 -4.15
N GLU A 175 -33.02 17.43 -5.09
CA GLU A 175 -33.51 18.09 -6.31
C GLU A 175 -34.31 17.11 -7.17
N ILE A 176 -33.81 15.89 -7.39
CA ILE A 176 -34.55 14.84 -8.11
C ILE A 176 -35.90 14.57 -7.44
N GLU A 177 -35.94 14.51 -6.11
CA GLU A 177 -37.16 14.25 -5.35
C GLU A 177 -38.19 15.39 -5.48
N ILE A 178 -37.72 16.65 -5.51
CA ILE A 178 -38.56 17.83 -5.76
C ILE A 178 -39.12 17.80 -7.19
N GLN A 179 -38.27 17.60 -8.19
CA GLN A 179 -38.69 17.54 -9.60
C GLN A 179 -39.67 16.39 -9.84
N TYR A 180 -39.46 15.24 -9.19
CA TYR A 180 -40.39 14.12 -9.25
C TYR A 180 -41.75 14.48 -8.65
N ARG A 181 -41.81 15.15 -7.49
CA ARG A 181 -43.10 15.58 -6.92
C ARG A 181 -43.82 16.57 -7.81
N LEU A 182 -43.12 17.57 -8.33
CA LEU A 182 -43.69 18.57 -9.23
C LEU A 182 -44.24 17.95 -10.52
N SER A 183 -43.63 16.88 -11.03
CA SER A 183 -44.13 16.18 -12.22
C SER A 183 -45.35 15.29 -11.96
N GLN A 184 -45.65 14.95 -10.71
CA GLN A 184 -46.86 14.22 -10.33
C GLN A 184 -48.06 15.16 -10.05
N GLU A 185 -47.80 16.46 -9.85
CA GLU A 185 -48.83 17.48 -9.58
C GLU A 185 -49.23 18.28 -10.84
N ALA A 186 -48.56 18.05 -11.97
CA ALA A 186 -48.82 18.66 -13.29
C ALA A 186 -49.63 17.74 -14.20
#